data_AF-A0A103VRI4-F1
#
_entry.id   AF-A0A103VRI4-F1
#
_cell.length_a   1.000
_cell.length_b   1.000
_cell.length_c   1.000
_cell.angle_alpha   90.00
_cell.angle_beta   90.00
_cell.angle_gamma   90.00
#
_symmetry.space_group_name_H-M   'P 1'
#
loop_
_entity.id
_entity.type
_entity.pdbx_description
1 polymer ?
#
loop_
_entity_poly.entity_id
_entity_poly.type
_entity_poly.pdbx_seq_one_letter_code
_entity_poly.pdbx_strand_id
1 'polypeptide(L)'
;MEALKAARDVVSKQKMITSAFDDECLKLHQAVGTEAPEQDASIAGSSNIDLLHPLTMPVGSSVQTPELFKGSLKGYQVKGLQWLVNCYEQGLNGILADEMGLGKTIQAMAFLAHLAEEKNIWGPFLVVAPASVLSNWVDEISRFCPDLKAFPYWGGIQERTLRPDWRFRQIDLVGILPLDLVGAL
;
A
#
# COMPACT_ATOMS: atom_id res chain seq x y z
N MET A 1 -18.69 -35.98 -21.65
CA MET A 1 -18.97 -34.80 -22.51
C MET A 1 -19.37 -33.55 -21.72
N GLU A 2 -19.85 -33.68 -20.49
CA GLU A 2 -20.38 -32.57 -19.67
C GLU A 2 -19.29 -31.63 -19.11
N ALA A 3 -18.17 -32.18 -18.64
CA ALA A 3 -17.05 -31.41 -18.09
C ALA A 3 -16.40 -30.45 -19.10
N LEU A 4 -16.34 -30.84 -20.38
CA LEU A 4 -15.74 -30.02 -21.45
C LEU A 4 -16.64 -28.86 -21.85
N LYS A 5 -17.97 -29.01 -21.68
CA LYS A 5 -18.95 -27.95 -21.89
C LYS A 5 -18.91 -26.94 -20.75
N ALA A 6 -18.89 -27.41 -19.50
CA ALA A 6 -18.75 -26.56 -18.32
C ALA A 6 -17.45 -25.72 -18.36
N ALA A 7 -16.32 -26.31 -18.76
CA ALA A 7 -15.07 -25.59 -18.91
C ALA A 7 -15.13 -24.47 -19.97
N ARG A 8 -15.80 -24.71 -21.12
CA ARG A 8 -16.00 -23.68 -22.15
C ARG A 8 -16.93 -22.56 -21.68
N ASP A 9 -17.96 -22.89 -20.92
CA ASP A 9 -18.91 -21.90 -20.39
C ASP A 9 -18.26 -20.99 -19.34
N VAL A 10 -17.38 -21.54 -18.49
CA VAL A 10 -16.60 -20.74 -17.53
C VAL A 10 -15.59 -19.83 -18.25
N VAL A 11 -14.85 -20.36 -19.22
CA VAL A 11 -13.86 -19.57 -19.99
C VAL A 11 -14.54 -18.45 -20.78
N SER A 12 -15.71 -18.70 -21.38
CA SER A 12 -16.45 -17.69 -22.13
C SER A 12 -17.03 -16.61 -21.20
N LYS A 13 -17.53 -16.97 -20.02
CA LYS A 13 -17.93 -15.98 -18.99
C LYS A 13 -16.74 -15.14 -18.51
N GLN A 14 -15.60 -15.77 -18.23
CA GLN A 14 -14.39 -15.06 -17.81
C GLN A 14 -13.93 -14.07 -18.89
N LYS A 15 -13.93 -14.50 -20.16
CA LYS A 15 -13.54 -13.67 -21.31
C LYS A 15 -14.46 -12.47 -21.49
N MET A 16 -15.77 -12.62 -21.27
CA MET A 16 -16.72 -11.50 -21.33
C MET A 16 -16.52 -10.49 -20.20
N ILE A 17 -16.21 -10.96 -18.99
CA ILE A 17 -15.94 -10.09 -17.84
C ILE A 17 -14.65 -9.30 -18.07
N THR A 18 -13.58 -9.96 -18.53
CA THR A 18 -12.31 -9.29 -18.82
C THR A 18 -12.45 -8.30 -19.99
N SER A 19 -13.18 -8.65 -21.05
CA SER A 19 -13.38 -7.72 -22.18
C SER A 19 -14.22 -6.50 -21.80
N ALA A 20 -15.21 -6.66 -20.92
CA ALA A 20 -16.01 -5.52 -20.44
C ALA A 20 -15.16 -4.52 -19.63
N PHE A 21 -14.22 -5.03 -18.83
CA PHE A 21 -13.27 -4.22 -18.08
C PHE A 21 -12.26 -3.50 -19.00
N ASP A 22 -11.77 -4.20 -20.03
CA ASP A 22 -10.85 -3.62 -21.02
C ASP A 22 -11.54 -2.51 -21.85
N ASP A 23 -12.81 -2.71 -22.23
CA ASP A 23 -13.62 -1.72 -22.93
C ASP A 23 -13.91 -0.48 -22.08
N GLU A 24 -14.11 -0.66 -20.77
CA GLU A 24 -14.31 0.44 -19.82
C GLU A 24 -13.02 1.26 -19.65
N CYS A 25 -11.86 0.60 -19.56
CA CYS A 25 -10.55 1.26 -19.53
C CYS A 25 -10.26 2.06 -20.81
N LEU A 26 -10.63 1.53 -21.98
CA LEU A 26 -10.46 2.20 -23.28
C LEU A 26 -11.35 3.44 -23.40
N LYS A 27 -12.60 3.39 -22.92
CA LYS A 27 -13.51 4.55 -22.91
C LYS A 27 -13.00 5.67 -22.01
N LEU A 28 -12.48 5.32 -20.84
CA LEU A 28 -11.89 6.30 -19.91
C LEU A 28 -10.63 6.95 -20.52
N HIS A 29 -9.81 6.21 -21.26
CA HIS A 29 -8.65 6.77 -21.97
C HIS A 29 -9.04 7.71 -23.11
N GLN A 30 -10.11 7.40 -23.86
CA GLN A 30 -10.58 8.25 -24.97
C GLN A 30 -11.22 9.55 -24.49
N ALA A 31 -11.89 9.55 -23.34
CA ALA A 31 -12.49 10.76 -22.75
C ALA A 31 -11.46 11.81 -22.30
N VAL A 32 -10.19 11.43 -22.14
CA VAL A 32 -9.09 12.33 -21.73
C VAL A 32 -8.42 13.02 -22.94
N GLY A 33 -8.74 12.63 -24.18
CA GLY A 33 -7.96 12.99 -25.36
C GLY A 33 -8.52 14.08 -26.29
N THR A 34 -9.51 14.90 -25.93
CA THR A 34 -10.13 15.83 -26.94
C THR A 34 -10.44 17.26 -26.50
N GLU A 35 -9.89 17.78 -25.39
CA GLU A 35 -10.08 19.22 -25.09
C GLU A 35 -8.77 19.94 -24.79
N ALA A 36 -8.40 20.84 -25.72
CA ALA A 36 -7.48 21.96 -25.49
C ALA A 36 -8.26 23.14 -24.88
N PRO A 37 -7.60 24.08 -24.18
CA PRO A 37 -8.05 24.52 -22.87
C PRO A 37 -8.97 25.75 -22.90
N GLU A 38 -10.16 25.62 -22.32
CA GLU A 38 -10.87 26.76 -21.73
C GLU A 38 -10.86 26.61 -20.21
N GLN A 39 -10.45 27.70 -19.56
CA GLN A 39 -10.34 27.83 -18.12
C GLN A 39 -11.75 27.84 -17.51
N ASP A 40 -12.10 26.81 -16.76
CA ASP A 40 -13.12 26.96 -15.72
C ASP A 40 -12.81 26.08 -14.50
N ALA A 41 -12.90 26.74 -13.35
CA ALA A 41 -12.47 26.25 -12.06
C ALA A 41 -13.45 25.22 -11.50
N SER A 42 -13.00 23.96 -11.35
CA SER A 42 -13.23 23.10 -10.16
C SER A 42 -12.90 21.63 -10.47
N ILE A 43 -11.65 21.23 -10.23
CA ILE A 43 -11.15 19.95 -9.67
C ILE A 43 -9.62 20.14 -9.70
N ALA A 44 -9.09 20.74 -8.64
CA ALA A 44 -7.65 20.89 -8.47
C ALA A 44 -7.08 19.54 -8.01
N GLY A 45 -6.38 18.83 -8.91
CA GLY A 45 -5.50 17.75 -8.47
C GLY A 45 -5.01 16.75 -9.51
N SER A 46 -5.75 16.52 -10.60
CA SER A 46 -5.54 15.26 -11.36
C SER A 46 -4.81 15.35 -12.70
N SER A 47 -4.41 16.54 -13.17
CA SER A 47 -3.91 16.69 -14.55
C SER A 47 -2.39 16.88 -14.73
N ASN A 48 -1.58 16.82 -13.68
CA ASN A 48 -0.12 16.99 -13.81
C ASN A 48 0.69 16.02 -12.93
N ILE A 49 0.39 14.73 -12.99
CA ILE A 49 1.23 13.72 -12.34
C ILE A 49 1.93 12.93 -13.44
N ASP A 50 3.18 13.29 -13.72
CA ASP A 50 4.06 12.53 -14.61
C ASP A 50 4.48 11.22 -13.92
N LEU A 51 3.73 10.16 -14.19
CA LEU A 51 3.95 8.82 -13.63
C LEU A 51 5.19 8.12 -14.19
N LEU A 52 5.79 8.64 -15.27
CA LEU A 52 6.95 8.04 -15.92
C LEU A 52 8.26 8.54 -15.32
N HIS A 53 8.23 9.70 -14.65
CA HIS A 53 9.39 10.31 -14.01
C HIS A 53 9.06 10.68 -12.56
N PRO A 54 9.32 9.80 -11.58
CA PRO A 54 9.03 10.06 -10.16
C PRO A 54 9.79 11.28 -9.59
N LEU A 55 10.78 11.80 -10.31
CA LEU A 55 11.51 13.03 -9.97
C LEU A 55 10.78 14.33 -10.36
N THR A 56 9.73 14.24 -11.20
CA THR A 56 8.98 15.40 -11.71
C THR A 56 7.68 15.66 -10.92
N MET A 57 7.36 14.81 -9.93
CA MET A 57 6.24 15.10 -9.03
C MET A 57 6.54 16.41 -8.29
N PRO A 58 5.54 17.31 -8.12
CA PRO A 58 5.77 18.57 -7.43
C PRO A 58 6.43 18.24 -6.10
N VAL A 59 7.55 18.88 -5.79
CA VAL A 59 8.20 18.83 -4.48
C VAL A 59 7.29 19.57 -3.50
N GLY A 60 6.12 19.01 -3.23
CA GLY A 60 5.30 19.33 -2.09
C GLY A 60 5.97 18.67 -0.91
N SER A 61 6.51 19.49 -0.01
CA SER A 61 7.06 19.08 1.29
C SER A 61 8.43 18.39 1.21
N SER A 62 9.44 19.04 1.79
CA SER A 62 10.67 18.33 2.19
C SER A 62 10.31 17.35 3.30
N VAL A 63 9.99 16.11 2.96
CA VAL A 63 9.66 15.07 3.94
C VAL A 63 10.91 14.77 4.76
N GLN A 64 10.85 15.13 6.05
CA GLN A 64 11.89 14.78 7.00
C GLN A 64 11.64 13.38 7.56
N THR A 65 12.67 12.79 8.16
CA THR A 65 12.50 11.52 8.87
C THR A 65 11.62 11.77 10.10
N PRO A 66 10.54 11.01 10.32
CA PRO A 66 9.64 11.20 11.47
C PRO A 66 10.37 11.00 12.80
N GLU A 67 10.03 11.79 13.83
CA GLU A 67 10.57 11.63 15.19
C GLU A 67 10.14 10.32 15.86
N LEU A 68 8.98 9.79 15.47
CA LEU A 68 8.49 8.47 15.88
C LEU A 68 9.42 7.34 15.38
N PHE A 69 10.17 7.57 14.30
CA PHE A 69 11.11 6.60 13.77
C PHE A 69 12.47 6.68 14.50
N LYS A 70 12.76 5.69 15.35
CA LYS A 70 14.01 5.53 16.10
C LYS A 70 15.11 4.94 15.24
N GLY A 71 15.57 5.70 14.24
CA GLY A 71 16.67 5.34 13.37
C GLY A 71 17.08 6.48 12.44
N SER A 72 18.11 6.24 11.63
CA SER A 72 18.52 7.17 10.57
C SER A 72 18.30 6.53 9.20
N LEU A 73 17.56 7.22 8.34
CA LEU A 73 17.36 6.82 6.96
C LEU A 73 18.54 7.29 6.09
N LYS A 74 18.98 6.43 5.18
CA LYS A 74 19.97 6.82 4.16
C LYS A 74 19.33 7.75 3.13
N GLY A 75 20.13 8.56 2.44
CA GLY A 75 19.61 9.57 1.49
C GLY A 75 18.70 9.00 0.40
N TYR A 76 18.95 7.78 -0.08
CA TYR A 76 18.04 7.12 -1.04
C TYR A 76 16.73 6.64 -0.40
N GLN A 77 16.74 6.28 0.89
CA GLN A 77 15.54 5.89 1.63
C GLN A 77 14.66 7.09 1.94
N VAL A 78 15.25 8.25 2.22
CA VAL A 78 14.51 9.51 2.36
C VAL A 78 13.81 9.87 1.04
N LYS A 79 14.48 9.71 -0.10
CA LYS A 79 13.84 9.90 -1.42
C LYS A 79 12.69 8.92 -1.66
N GLY A 80 12.86 7.65 -1.31
CA GLY A 80 11.79 6.64 -1.39
C GLY A 80 10.60 6.98 -0.49
N LEU A 81 10.86 7.43 0.74
CA LEU A 81 9.83 7.91 1.67
C LEU A 81 9.08 9.11 1.11
N GLN A 82 9.79 10.12 0.59
CA GLN A 82 9.18 11.30 -0.01
C GLN A 82 8.26 10.92 -1.18
N TRP A 83 8.70 9.98 -2.01
CA TRP A 83 7.88 9.47 -3.10
C TRP A 83 6.59 8.79 -2.58
N LEU A 84 6.68 7.95 -1.55
CA LEU A 84 5.52 7.30 -0.92
C LEU A 84 4.53 8.30 -0.35
N VAL A 85 5.02 9.31 0.38
CA VAL A 85 4.18 10.37 0.96
C VAL A 85 3.44 11.11 -0.14
N ASN A 86 4.12 11.45 -1.23
CA ASN A 86 3.47 12.12 -2.33
C ASN A 86 2.43 11.22 -3.04
N CYS A 87 2.72 9.93 -3.24
CA CYS A 87 1.72 8.97 -3.72
C CYS A 87 0.48 8.96 -2.82
N TYR A 88 0.67 8.94 -1.50
CA TYR A 88 -0.41 8.98 -0.53
C TYR A 88 -1.23 10.28 -0.61
N GLU A 89 -0.58 11.44 -0.69
CA GLU A 89 -1.27 12.74 -0.80
C GLU A 89 -2.09 12.89 -2.08
N GLN A 90 -1.67 12.22 -3.15
CA GLN A 90 -2.38 12.19 -4.43
C GLN A 90 -3.43 11.07 -4.51
N GLY A 91 -3.56 10.23 -3.48
CA GLY A 91 -4.46 9.08 -3.49
C GLY A 91 -4.04 7.98 -4.47
N LEU A 92 -2.76 7.90 -4.81
CA LEU A 92 -2.19 6.91 -5.71
C LEU A 92 -1.57 5.74 -4.94
N ASN A 93 -1.76 4.53 -5.45
CA ASN A 93 -1.07 3.35 -4.94
C ASN A 93 0.34 3.28 -5.53
N GLY A 94 1.36 3.16 -4.67
CA GLY A 94 2.76 3.07 -5.06
C GLY A 94 3.33 1.66 -4.95
N ILE A 95 4.18 1.25 -5.91
CA ILE A 95 5.00 0.05 -5.83
C ILE A 95 6.47 0.45 -5.60
N LEU A 96 7.02 0.11 -4.43
CA LEU A 96 8.46 0.23 -4.17
C LEU A 96 9.20 -0.97 -4.77
N ALA A 97 9.82 -0.75 -5.93
CA ALA A 97 10.59 -1.76 -6.65
C ALA A 97 12.11 -1.62 -6.46
N ASP A 98 12.56 -1.05 -5.34
CA ASP A 98 13.98 -0.96 -5.01
C ASP A 98 14.64 -2.35 -4.95
N GLU A 99 15.94 -2.42 -5.25
CA GLU A 99 16.71 -3.66 -5.16
C GLU A 99 16.58 -4.35 -3.79
N MET A 100 16.76 -5.67 -3.77
CA MET A 100 16.76 -6.44 -2.53
C MET A 100 17.92 -5.99 -1.64
N GLY A 101 17.66 -5.81 -0.34
CA GLY A 101 18.68 -5.35 0.62
C GLY A 101 18.80 -3.83 0.79
N LEU A 102 18.10 -3.02 -0.01
CA LEU A 102 18.08 -1.55 0.19
C LEU A 102 17.27 -1.09 1.41
N GLY A 103 16.54 -2.00 2.07
CA GLY A 103 15.78 -1.71 3.27
C GLY A 103 14.37 -1.17 2.97
N LYS A 104 13.65 -1.79 2.03
CA LYS A 104 12.24 -1.49 1.74
C LYS A 104 11.35 -1.58 2.97
N THR A 105 11.60 -2.55 3.86
CA THR A 105 10.88 -2.70 5.13
C THR A 105 11.01 -1.44 6.00
N ILE A 106 12.24 -0.96 6.17
CA ILE A 106 12.53 0.25 6.94
C ILE A 106 11.88 1.48 6.31
N GLN A 107 11.91 1.60 4.97
CA GLN A 107 11.20 2.68 4.26
C GLN A 107 9.68 2.63 4.52
N ALA A 108 9.08 1.44 4.50
CA ALA A 108 7.66 1.26 4.80
C ALA A 108 7.33 1.62 6.26
N MET A 109 8.19 1.25 7.22
CA MET A 109 8.01 1.64 8.63
C MET A 109 8.12 3.14 8.85
N ALA A 110 9.10 3.78 8.21
CA ALA A 110 9.23 5.23 8.25
C ALA A 110 7.99 5.92 7.62
N PHE A 111 7.40 5.34 6.58
CA PHE A 111 6.16 5.83 6.01
C PHE A 111 4.98 5.70 6.99
N LEU A 112 4.82 4.57 7.68
CA LEU A 112 3.79 4.42 8.71
C LEU A 112 3.99 5.42 9.87
N ALA A 113 5.22 5.61 10.32
CA ALA A 113 5.56 6.61 11.33
C ALA A 113 5.21 8.03 10.87
N HIS A 114 5.49 8.37 9.61
CA HIS A 114 5.12 9.66 9.03
C HIS A 114 3.61 9.89 9.04
N LEU A 115 2.82 8.87 8.69
CA LEU A 115 1.34 8.97 8.74
C LEU A 115 0.83 9.20 10.16
N ALA A 116 1.43 8.54 11.16
CA ALA A 116 1.07 8.72 12.56
C ALA A 116 1.43 10.12 13.08
N GLU A 117 2.60 10.65 12.72
CA GLU A 117 3.09 11.94 13.22
C GLU A 117 2.42 13.14 12.54
N GLU A 118 2.42 13.17 11.21
CA GLU A 118 2.03 14.35 10.43
C GLU A 118 0.54 14.37 10.10
N LYS A 119 -0.05 13.19 9.85
CA LYS A 119 -1.47 13.07 9.50
C LYS A 119 -2.33 12.64 10.71
N ASN A 120 -1.71 12.34 11.85
CA ASN A 120 -2.37 11.78 13.04
C ASN A 120 -3.17 10.49 12.73
N ILE A 121 -2.68 9.68 11.78
CA ILE A 121 -3.28 8.41 11.36
C ILE A 121 -2.43 7.29 11.93
N TRP A 122 -2.90 6.71 13.03
CA TRP A 122 -2.17 5.65 13.74
C TRP A 122 -2.47 4.24 13.19
N GLY A 123 -3.52 4.09 12.36
CA GLY A 123 -4.00 2.78 11.89
C GLY A 123 -5.53 2.72 11.74
N PRO A 124 -6.11 1.53 11.45
CA PRO A 124 -5.45 0.22 11.44
C PRO A 124 -4.60 -0.02 10.17
N PHE A 125 -3.38 -0.52 10.35
CA PHE A 125 -2.49 -0.93 9.26
C PHE A 125 -2.40 -2.46 9.16
N LEU A 126 -2.26 -2.99 7.94
CA LEU A 126 -2.09 -4.42 7.70
C LEU A 126 -0.86 -4.65 6.82
N VAL A 127 0.08 -5.44 7.34
CA VAL A 127 1.26 -5.92 6.61
C VAL A 127 1.04 -7.39 6.28
N VAL A 128 1.14 -7.70 4.99
CA VAL A 128 1.11 -9.08 4.51
C VAL A 128 2.48 -9.42 3.96
N ALA A 129 3.09 -10.50 4.46
CA ALA A 129 4.39 -10.96 3.99
C ALA A 129 4.50 -12.49 4.08
N PRO A 130 5.52 -13.12 3.48
CA PRO A 130 5.80 -14.54 3.72
C PRO A 130 6.01 -14.82 5.21
N ALA A 131 5.55 -15.99 5.69
CA ALA A 131 5.64 -16.36 7.11
C ALA A 131 7.07 -16.28 7.67
N SER A 132 8.08 -16.56 6.84
CA SER A 132 9.50 -16.52 7.21
C SER A 132 10.03 -15.13 7.58
N VAL A 133 9.36 -14.05 7.19
CA VAL A 133 9.81 -12.68 7.46
C VAL A 133 8.95 -11.95 8.49
N LEU A 134 7.85 -12.55 8.97
CA LEU A 134 6.93 -11.88 9.90
C LEU A 134 7.56 -11.58 11.27
N SER A 135 8.40 -12.50 11.78
CA SER A 135 9.17 -12.25 13.01
C SER A 135 10.08 -11.05 12.86
N ASN A 136 10.77 -10.93 11.72
CA ASN A 136 11.60 -9.78 11.40
C ASN A 136 10.81 -8.47 11.38
N TRP A 137 9.58 -8.48 10.84
CA TRP A 137 8.69 -7.30 10.89
C TRP A 137 8.34 -6.88 12.32
N VAL A 138 8.04 -7.82 13.22
CA VAL A 138 7.75 -7.50 14.63
C VAL A 138 8.98 -6.94 15.33
N ASP A 139 10.14 -7.54 15.11
CA ASP A 139 11.40 -7.08 15.70
C ASP A 139 11.79 -5.69 15.19
N GLU A 140 11.65 -5.45 13.88
CA GLU A 140 11.94 -4.17 13.28
C GLU A 140 10.95 -3.08 13.72
N ILE A 141 9.64 -3.37 13.84
CA ILE A 141 8.66 -2.39 14.37
C ILE A 141 9.01 -2.06 15.81
N SER A 142 9.28 -3.07 16.64
CA SER A 142 9.65 -2.86 18.05
C SER A 142 10.94 -2.04 18.20
N ARG A 143 11.86 -2.16 17.23
CA ARG A 143 13.14 -1.44 17.23
C ARG A 143 13.02 -0.01 16.70
N PHE A 144 12.36 0.17 15.56
CA PHE A 144 12.34 1.43 14.82
C PHE A 144 11.11 2.27 15.10
N CYS A 145 9.97 1.67 15.44
CA CYS A 145 8.73 2.38 15.73
C CYS A 145 8.07 1.80 17.00
N PRO A 146 8.71 1.91 18.19
CA PRO A 146 8.23 1.27 19.42
C PRO A 146 6.85 1.78 19.87
N ASP A 147 6.48 2.98 19.44
CA ASP A 147 5.17 3.59 19.71
C ASP A 147 4.04 2.96 18.88
N LEU A 148 4.36 2.32 17.74
CA LEU A 148 3.42 1.55 16.94
C LEU A 148 3.30 0.14 17.49
N LYS A 149 2.07 -0.31 17.78
CA LYS A 149 1.83 -1.64 18.34
C LYS A 149 1.68 -2.66 17.20
N ALA A 150 2.70 -3.50 17.04
CA ALA A 150 2.65 -4.64 16.12
C ALA A 150 1.87 -5.82 16.74
N PHE A 151 0.94 -6.39 15.98
CA PHE A 151 0.20 -7.57 16.38
C PHE A 151 0.44 -8.73 15.41
N PRO A 152 1.14 -9.77 15.85
CA PRO A 152 1.40 -10.94 15.03
C PRO A 152 0.14 -11.81 14.90
N TYR A 153 -0.29 -12.08 13.66
CA TYR A 153 -1.36 -13.04 13.36
C TYR A 153 -0.81 -14.23 12.57
N TRP A 154 -0.20 -15.17 13.27
CA TRP A 154 0.22 -16.46 12.73
C TRP A 154 0.27 -17.50 13.84
N GLY A 155 0.55 -18.76 13.49
CA GLY A 155 0.57 -19.87 14.44
C GLY A 155 -0.69 -20.74 14.39
N GLY A 156 -0.87 -21.60 15.39
CA GLY A 156 -1.97 -22.57 15.45
C GLY A 156 -3.34 -21.91 15.69
N ILE A 157 -4.44 -22.67 15.51
CA ILE A 157 -5.81 -22.17 15.74
C ILE A 157 -5.94 -21.59 17.16
N GLN A 158 -5.34 -22.23 18.17
CA GLN A 158 -5.38 -21.73 19.54
C GLN A 158 -4.71 -20.35 19.69
N GLU A 159 -3.55 -20.12 19.07
CA GLU A 159 -2.84 -18.83 19.11
C GLU A 159 -3.64 -17.72 18.40
N ARG A 160 -4.37 -18.07 17.33
CA ARG A 160 -5.27 -17.15 16.60
C ARG A 160 -6.57 -16.87 17.37
N THR A 161 -7.10 -17.85 18.12
CA THR A 161 -8.35 -17.72 18.89
C THR A 161 -8.15 -17.01 20.23
N LEU A 162 -6.93 -17.00 20.79
CA LEU A 162 -6.60 -16.37 22.08
C LEU A 162 -6.62 -14.82 22.08
N ARG A 163 -7.17 -14.17 21.05
CA ARG A 163 -7.23 -12.69 20.95
C ARG A 163 -8.67 -12.21 20.69
N PRO A 164 -9.59 -12.26 21.68
CA PRO A 164 -10.96 -11.77 21.54
C PRO A 164 -11.07 -10.26 21.25
N ASP A 165 -10.02 -9.50 21.57
CA ASP A 165 -10.01 -8.02 21.52
C ASP A 165 -9.54 -7.43 20.18
N TRP A 166 -9.52 -8.21 19.09
CA TRP A 166 -9.20 -7.75 17.73
C TRP A 166 -10.16 -6.67 17.18
N ARG A 167 -11.15 -6.22 17.96
CA ARG A 167 -12.00 -5.10 17.60
C ARG A 167 -11.08 -3.93 17.25
N PHE A 168 -11.11 -3.54 15.97
CA PHE A 168 -10.43 -2.43 15.28
C PHE A 168 -10.57 -1.03 15.94
N ARG A 169 -10.87 -0.96 17.24
CA ARG A 169 -10.98 0.26 18.04
C ARG A 169 -9.63 0.77 18.52
N GLN A 170 -8.58 -0.03 18.44
CA GLN A 170 -7.25 0.40 18.83
C GLN A 170 -6.54 0.97 17.60
N ILE A 171 -6.36 2.28 17.65
CA ILE A 171 -6.03 3.12 16.49
C ILE A 171 -4.56 2.91 16.08
N ASP A 172 -3.73 2.30 16.93
CA ASP A 172 -2.26 2.21 16.76
C ASP A 172 -1.76 0.85 16.23
N LEU A 173 -2.65 0.08 15.59
CA LEU A 173 -2.46 -1.35 15.37
C LEU A 173 -1.90 -1.66 13.98
N VAL A 174 -0.73 -2.32 13.94
CA VAL A 174 -0.17 -2.91 12.72
C VAL A 174 -0.37 -4.42 12.78
N GLY A 175 -1.39 -4.93 12.09
CA GLY A 175 -1.61 -6.37 11.93
C GLY A 175 -0.58 -6.95 10.97
N ILE A 176 0.04 -8.09 11.32
CA ILE A 176 1.02 -8.77 10.48
C ILE A 176 0.50 -10.18 10.17
N LEU A 177 0.24 -10.46 8.89
CA LEU A 177 -0.40 -11.69 8.42
C LEU A 177 0.48 -12.44 7.40
N PRO A 178 0.55 -13.78 7.45
CA PRO A 178 1.23 -14.54 6.42
C PRO A 178 0.36 -14.60 5.14
N LEU A 179 1.04 -14.58 3.98
CA LEU A 179 0.38 -14.50 2.67
C LEU A 179 -0.60 -15.67 2.37
N ASP A 180 -0.34 -16.84 2.93
CA ASP A 180 -1.17 -18.05 2.80
C ASP A 180 -2.54 -17.94 3.47
N LEU A 181 -2.71 -16.98 4.39
CA LEU A 181 -3.94 -16.76 5.15
C LEU A 181 -4.88 -15.73 4.51
N VAL A 182 -4.39 -14.95 3.54
CA VAL A 182 -5.18 -13.90 2.87
C VAL A 182 -6.38 -14.50 2.11
N GLY A 183 -6.24 -15.72 1.57
CA GLY A 183 -7.33 -16.41 0.90
C GLY A 183 -8.35 -17.09 1.84
N ALA A 184 -8.12 -17.06 3.15
CA ALA A 184 -8.97 -17.69 4.16
C ALA A 184 -9.73 -16.67 5.03
N LEU A 185 -9.53 -15.37 4.79
CA LEU A 185 -10.32 -14.26 5.33
C LEU A 185 -11.46 -13.91 4.38
#